data_AF-A0A2W5F8D6-F1
#
_entry.id   AF-A0A2W5F8D6-F1
#
_cell.length_a   1.000
_cell.length_b   1.000
_cell.length_c   1.000
_cell.angle_alpha   90.00
_cell.angle_beta   90.00
_cell.angle_gamma   90.00
#
_symmetry.space_group_name_H-M   'P 1'
#
loop_
_entity.id
_entity.type
_entity.pdbx_description
1 polymer ?
#
loop_
_entity_poly.entity_id
_entity_poly.type
_entity_poly.pdbx_seq_one_letter_code
_entity_poly.pdbx_strand_id
1 'polypeptide(L)'
;MSIQIIKYDAYDAHGGPKIRYKAPDGYWADPTDRGRYLIGKIEKHVSPQKYFYSSIPWGSPLILINGILNVKIHGKWIPITTVNSEWKKLSNSDAIKLVKEANESFRTDNLNIDFRYVPDKWIFNDFGHISVKYFKDSNGNGHQDKNEIEKSDFIHTTPQDEIETYRAKRNKNVPQINLSQSHGCIHVKPNDIDAMIAKGYLAKGNVVQVHGYNEKKIPQFINIKKRISLYEAHFFPGLLKMVIYKAPVK
;
A
#
# COMPACT_ATOMS: atom_id res chain seq x y z
N MET A 1 3.26 -35.24 -7.30
CA MET A 1 2.36 -35.16 -6.12
C MET A 1 1.92 -33.72 -5.95
N SER A 2 0.63 -33.45 -5.75
CA SER A 2 0.12 -32.12 -5.40
C SER A 2 0.07 -31.96 -3.88
N ILE A 3 0.42 -30.79 -3.38
CA ILE A 3 0.32 -30.44 -1.96
C ILE A 3 -0.97 -29.64 -1.79
N GLN A 4 -1.81 -30.02 -0.83
CA GLN A 4 -3.01 -29.26 -0.51
C GLN A 4 -2.67 -28.17 0.51
N ILE A 5 -3.01 -26.92 0.20
CA ILE A 5 -2.97 -25.81 1.16
C ILE A 5 -4.40 -25.46 1.58
N ILE A 6 -4.59 -25.11 2.84
CA ILE A 6 -5.92 -24.93 3.45
C ILE A 6 -6.10 -23.45 3.81
N LYS A 7 -7.29 -22.90 3.53
CA LYS A 7 -7.64 -21.54 3.92
C LYS A 7 -7.48 -21.38 5.44
N TYR A 8 -6.72 -20.37 5.84
CA TYR A 8 -6.31 -20.13 7.23
C TYR A 8 -6.82 -18.78 7.77
N ASP A 9 -6.74 -17.73 6.96
CA ASP A 9 -7.15 -16.37 7.36
C ASP A 9 -7.66 -15.59 6.13
N ALA A 10 -8.35 -14.47 6.33
CA ALA A 10 -8.84 -13.63 5.24
C ALA A 10 -8.99 -12.16 5.64
N TYR A 11 -8.61 -11.27 4.72
CA TYR A 11 -8.59 -9.83 4.88
C TYR A 11 -9.33 -9.15 3.72
N ASP A 12 -9.89 -7.97 3.95
CA ASP A 12 -10.41 -7.13 2.88
C ASP A 12 -9.24 -6.62 2.04
N ALA A 13 -9.40 -6.67 0.72
CA ALA A 13 -8.40 -6.14 -0.20
C ALA A 13 -9.07 -5.67 -1.48
N HIS A 14 -8.61 -4.57 -2.05
CA HIS A 14 -9.13 -4.03 -3.30
C HIS A 14 -8.04 -3.90 -4.35
N GLY A 15 -8.30 -4.41 -5.55
CA GLY A 15 -7.37 -4.34 -6.66
C GLY A 15 -7.76 -3.26 -7.67
N GLY A 16 -7.08 -3.28 -8.81
CA GLY A 16 -7.48 -2.55 -10.00
C GLY A 16 -8.84 -3.01 -10.55
N PRO A 17 -9.37 -2.36 -11.59
CA PRO A 17 -10.62 -2.75 -12.24
C PRO A 17 -10.54 -4.03 -13.03
N LYS A 18 -11.69 -4.69 -13.23
CA LYS A 18 -11.79 -5.83 -14.15
C LYS A 18 -11.51 -5.43 -15.60
N ILE A 19 -11.93 -4.23 -15.99
CA ILE A 19 -11.80 -3.68 -17.34
C ILE A 19 -11.02 -2.37 -17.22
N ARG A 20 -9.98 -2.23 -18.02
CA ARG A 20 -9.17 -1.02 -18.07
C ARG A 20 -10.04 0.20 -18.40
N TYR A 21 -9.86 1.28 -17.66
CA TYR A 21 -10.51 2.57 -17.96
C TYR A 21 -9.61 3.74 -17.58
N LYS A 22 -9.92 4.93 -18.10
CA LYS A 22 -9.25 6.17 -17.71
C LYS A 22 -9.94 6.74 -16.48
N ALA A 23 -9.25 6.78 -15.36
CA ALA A 23 -9.80 7.26 -14.09
C ALA A 23 -9.96 8.80 -14.10
N PRO A 24 -10.79 9.35 -13.18
CA PRO A 24 -11.03 10.80 -13.10
C PRO A 24 -9.76 11.64 -12.87
N ASP A 25 -8.71 11.04 -12.30
CA ASP A 25 -7.39 11.63 -12.12
C ASP A 25 -6.55 11.70 -13.42
N GLY A 26 -7.08 11.19 -14.53
CA GLY A 26 -6.45 11.18 -15.84
C GLY A 26 -5.51 10.00 -16.10
N TYR A 27 -5.24 9.16 -15.10
CA TYR A 27 -4.38 7.98 -15.22
C TYR A 27 -5.18 6.74 -15.66
N TRP A 28 -4.51 5.80 -16.30
CA TRP A 28 -5.11 4.51 -16.65
C TRP A 28 -5.19 3.62 -15.41
N ALA A 29 -6.39 3.15 -15.09
CA ALA A 29 -6.60 2.10 -14.11
C ALA A 29 -6.61 0.76 -14.84
N ASP A 30 -5.53 -0.02 -14.66
CA ASP A 30 -5.38 -1.35 -15.26
C ASP A 30 -5.81 -2.44 -14.27
N PRO A 31 -6.26 -3.62 -14.77
CA PRO A 31 -6.52 -4.76 -13.90
C PRO A 31 -5.30 -5.19 -13.09
N THR A 32 -5.56 -5.70 -11.89
CA THR A 32 -4.49 -6.33 -11.08
C THR A 32 -4.00 -7.56 -11.84
N ASP A 33 -2.71 -7.57 -12.15
CA ASP A 33 -2.15 -8.57 -13.05
C ASP A 33 -2.19 -9.98 -12.44
N ARG A 34 -2.93 -10.88 -13.09
CA ARG A 34 -3.08 -12.27 -12.65
C ARG A 34 -1.73 -12.97 -12.73
N GLY A 35 -1.33 -13.61 -11.64
CA GLY A 35 -0.08 -14.35 -11.65
C GLY A 35 0.30 -14.90 -10.29
N ARG A 36 1.40 -15.64 -10.28
CA ARG A 36 2.04 -16.15 -9.08
C ARG A 36 3.36 -15.43 -8.92
N TYR A 37 3.55 -14.82 -7.77
CA TYR A 37 4.67 -13.93 -7.48
C TYR A 37 5.30 -14.30 -6.14
N LEU A 38 6.50 -13.82 -5.91
CA LEU A 38 7.19 -13.89 -4.62
C LEU A 38 7.38 -12.50 -4.04
N ILE A 39 7.25 -12.40 -2.73
CA ILE A 39 7.51 -11.16 -2.00
C ILE A 39 9.01 -10.89 -1.99
N GLY A 40 9.41 -9.76 -2.56
CA GLY A 40 10.81 -9.34 -2.62
C GLY A 40 11.20 -8.43 -1.47
N LYS A 41 10.37 -7.40 -1.19
CA LYS A 41 10.68 -6.35 -0.23
C LYS A 41 9.44 -5.88 0.53
N ILE A 42 9.67 -5.44 1.76
CA ILE A 42 8.70 -4.76 2.61
C ILE A 42 9.36 -3.46 3.06
N GLU A 43 8.85 -2.33 2.64
CA GLU A 43 9.50 -1.03 2.88
C GLU A 43 8.53 0.15 2.87
N LYS A 44 9.00 1.29 3.38
CA LYS A 44 8.34 2.58 3.18
C LYS A 44 8.68 3.10 1.78
N HIS A 45 7.79 2.89 0.84
CA HIS A 45 8.07 3.26 -0.54
C HIS A 45 8.06 4.79 -0.75
N VAL A 46 8.96 5.24 -1.62
CA VAL A 46 8.99 6.61 -2.13
C VAL A 46 9.18 6.58 -3.64
N SER A 47 8.52 7.52 -4.32
CA SER A 47 8.57 7.72 -5.77
C SER A 47 8.99 9.18 -6.08
N PRO A 48 10.26 9.55 -5.81
CA PRO A 48 10.70 10.94 -5.77
C PRO A 48 10.61 11.68 -7.12
N GLN A 49 10.56 10.95 -8.23
CA GLN A 49 10.55 11.52 -9.58
C GLN A 49 9.16 11.61 -10.23
N LYS A 50 8.16 10.89 -9.68
CA LYS A 50 6.88 10.66 -10.37
C LYS A 50 5.69 11.29 -9.66
N TYR A 51 5.70 11.31 -8.34
CA TYR A 51 4.54 11.70 -7.54
C TYR A 51 4.96 12.67 -6.45
N PHE A 52 4.27 13.81 -6.41
CA PHE A 52 4.56 14.91 -5.49
C PHE A 52 4.53 14.44 -4.03
N TYR A 53 3.44 13.82 -3.61
CA TYR A 53 3.26 13.40 -2.21
C TYR A 53 4.04 12.16 -1.81
N SER A 54 4.34 11.28 -2.77
CA SER A 54 5.12 10.07 -2.54
C SER A 54 6.63 10.29 -2.60
N SER A 55 7.11 11.53 -2.71
CA SER A 55 8.54 11.86 -2.63
C SER A 55 9.11 11.82 -1.21
N ILE A 56 8.24 11.88 -0.19
CA ILE A 56 8.60 11.87 1.22
C ILE A 56 8.10 10.57 1.86
N PRO A 57 8.93 9.82 2.62
CA PRO A 57 8.48 8.62 3.29
C PRO A 57 7.37 8.90 4.30
N TRP A 58 6.42 7.99 4.44
CA TRP A 58 5.38 8.11 5.46
C TRP A 58 5.93 8.13 6.89
N GLY A 59 5.35 9.00 7.70
CA GLY A 59 5.72 9.22 9.09
C GLY A 59 6.99 10.05 9.27
N SER A 60 7.56 10.61 8.19
CA SER A 60 8.72 11.52 8.29
C SER A 60 8.35 12.73 9.14
N PRO A 61 9.09 13.06 10.21
CA PRO A 61 8.82 14.22 11.03
C PRO A 61 8.80 15.53 10.21
N LEU A 62 7.87 16.41 10.54
CA LEU A 62 7.72 17.75 9.99
C LEU A 62 7.89 18.78 11.10
N ILE A 63 8.50 19.91 10.78
CA ILE A 63 8.66 21.03 11.72
C ILE A 63 8.71 22.36 10.98
N LEU A 64 8.15 23.41 11.58
CA LEU A 64 8.31 24.77 11.12
C LEU A 64 9.47 25.43 11.86
N ILE A 65 10.53 25.83 11.17
CA ILE A 65 11.68 26.55 11.74
C ILE A 65 11.78 27.89 11.03
N ASN A 66 11.59 29.00 11.74
CA ASN A 66 11.67 30.35 11.21
C ASN A 66 10.82 30.56 9.93
N GLY A 67 9.59 30.02 9.91
CA GLY A 67 8.70 30.11 8.76
C GLY A 67 9.05 29.19 7.59
N ILE A 68 10.03 28.30 7.73
CA ILE A 68 10.40 27.29 6.73
C ILE A 68 9.88 25.93 7.18
N LEU A 69 9.06 25.30 6.34
CA LEU A 69 8.64 23.92 6.55
C LEU A 69 9.81 22.98 6.25
N ASN A 70 10.25 22.26 7.27
CA ASN A 70 11.32 21.27 7.19
C ASN A 70 10.74 19.87 7.36
N VAL A 71 11.38 18.91 6.71
CA VAL A 71 11.09 17.48 6.82
C VAL A 71 12.37 16.75 7.19
N LYS A 72 12.26 15.72 8.03
CA LYS A 72 13.40 14.89 8.42
C LYS A 72 13.55 13.71 7.45
N ILE A 73 14.57 13.76 6.59
CA ILE A 73 14.91 12.69 5.64
C ILE A 73 16.31 12.18 5.94
N HIS A 74 16.48 10.86 6.04
CA HIS A 74 17.76 10.21 6.37
C HIS A 74 18.45 10.81 7.61
N GLY A 75 17.65 11.14 8.64
CA GLY A 75 18.14 11.71 9.90
C GLY A 75 18.42 13.21 9.88
N LYS A 76 18.33 13.88 8.73
CA LYS A 76 18.62 15.32 8.57
C LYS A 76 17.35 16.12 8.35
N TRP A 77 17.27 17.28 8.99
CA TRP A 77 16.25 18.27 8.67
C TRP A 77 16.65 19.00 7.39
N ILE A 78 15.78 18.97 6.39
CA ILE A 78 15.95 19.73 5.16
C ILE A 78 14.68 20.52 4.87
N PRO A 79 14.76 21.70 4.23
CA PRO A 79 13.57 22.40 3.76
C PRO A 79 12.77 21.51 2.81
N ILE A 80 11.45 21.46 2.96
CA ILE A 80 10.60 20.61 2.12
C ILE A 80 10.73 20.95 0.64
N THR A 81 10.98 22.23 0.33
CA THR A 81 11.27 22.78 -1.00
C THR A 81 12.56 22.25 -1.63
N THR A 82 13.36 21.45 -0.91
CA THR A 82 14.60 20.83 -1.43
C THR A 82 14.48 19.32 -1.65
N VAL A 83 13.33 18.72 -1.36
CA VAL A 83 13.12 17.27 -1.44
C VAL A 83 13.27 16.73 -2.86
N ASN A 84 12.65 17.40 -3.85
CA ASN A 84 12.78 17.05 -5.26
C ASN A 84 12.53 18.28 -6.16
N SER A 85 12.56 18.05 -7.48
CA SER A 85 12.34 19.10 -8.48
C SER A 85 10.96 19.75 -8.41
N GLU A 86 9.92 19.01 -8.00
CA GLU A 86 8.56 19.55 -7.90
C GLU A 86 8.40 20.45 -6.69
N TRP A 87 8.88 20.02 -5.53
CA TRP A 87 8.90 20.85 -4.31
C TRP A 87 9.75 22.11 -4.48
N LYS A 88 10.82 22.04 -5.27
CA LYS A 88 11.70 23.18 -5.57
C LYS A 88 10.99 24.30 -6.37
N LYS A 89 9.87 23.99 -7.03
CA LYS A 89 9.07 25.00 -7.74
C LYS A 89 8.23 25.87 -6.80
N LEU A 90 8.06 25.47 -5.55
CA LEU A 90 7.23 26.17 -4.58
C LEU A 90 8.06 27.14 -3.73
N SER A 91 7.46 28.29 -3.40
CA SER A 91 7.93 29.10 -2.30
C SER A 91 7.69 28.39 -0.95
N ASN A 92 8.37 28.81 0.12
CA ASN A 92 8.12 28.25 1.45
C ASN A 92 6.65 28.45 1.90
N SER A 93 6.07 29.61 1.59
CA SER A 93 4.65 29.89 1.89
C SER A 93 3.71 28.98 1.10
N ASP A 94 3.99 28.73 -0.18
CA ASP A 94 3.17 27.85 -1.01
C ASP A 94 3.27 26.40 -0.55
N ALA A 95 4.47 25.94 -0.15
CA ALA A 95 4.65 24.60 0.40
C ALA A 95 3.86 24.40 1.71
N ILE A 96 3.88 25.39 2.60
CA ILE A 96 3.09 25.36 3.84
C ILE A 96 1.59 25.34 3.52
N LYS A 97 1.15 26.21 2.61
CA LYS A 97 -0.25 26.30 2.19
C LYS A 97 -0.73 24.97 1.62
N LEU A 98 0.04 24.39 0.68
CA LEU A 98 -0.28 23.11 0.06
C LEU A 98 -0.38 21.97 1.08
N VAL A 99 0.52 21.92 2.07
CA VAL A 99 0.45 20.91 3.14
C VAL A 99 -0.78 21.09 4.02
N LYS A 100 -1.16 22.32 4.35
CA LYS A 100 -2.39 22.61 5.11
C LYS A 100 -3.64 22.24 4.31
N GLU A 101 -3.67 22.59 3.03
CA GLU A 101 -4.78 22.25 2.12
C GLU A 101 -4.90 20.74 1.91
N ALA A 102 -3.78 20.02 1.77
CA ALA A 102 -3.79 18.57 1.72
C ALA A 102 -4.37 17.99 3.01
N ASN A 103 -3.91 18.45 4.18
CA ASN A 103 -4.43 18.03 5.48
C ASN A 103 -5.94 18.31 5.62
N GLU A 104 -6.40 19.46 5.12
CA GLU A 104 -7.82 19.84 5.08
C GLU A 104 -8.63 18.97 4.11
N SER A 105 -8.08 18.61 2.95
CA SER A 105 -8.77 17.80 1.94
C SER A 105 -9.10 16.38 2.40
N PHE A 106 -8.36 15.84 3.36
CA PHE A 106 -8.69 14.55 4.00
C PHE A 106 -9.89 14.65 4.95
N ARG A 107 -10.60 15.78 5.01
CA ARG A 107 -11.84 15.95 5.77
C ARG A 107 -12.97 15.12 5.15
N THR A 108 -13.46 14.15 5.92
CA THR A 108 -14.64 13.34 5.60
C THR A 108 -15.72 13.54 6.67
N ASP A 109 -16.15 14.80 6.86
CA ASP A 109 -17.37 15.20 7.59
C ASP A 109 -17.22 15.73 9.04
N ASN A 110 -18.02 16.78 9.31
CA ASN A 110 -18.56 17.40 10.55
C ASN A 110 -17.80 17.36 11.89
N LEU A 111 -16.51 17.05 11.92
CA LEU A 111 -15.69 17.30 13.11
C LEU A 111 -15.28 18.77 13.12
N ASN A 112 -15.73 19.53 14.13
CA ASN A 112 -15.29 20.91 14.44
C ASN A 112 -13.82 20.93 14.93
N ILE A 113 -12.92 20.28 14.20
CA ILE A 113 -11.49 20.26 14.45
C ILE A 113 -10.86 21.09 13.34
N ASP A 114 -10.11 22.13 13.70
CA ASP A 114 -9.35 22.91 12.73
C ASP A 114 -8.20 22.07 12.19
N PHE A 115 -8.28 21.70 10.90
CA PHE A 115 -7.26 20.93 10.19
C PHE A 115 -6.32 21.81 9.35
N ARG A 116 -6.44 23.15 9.42
CA ARG A 116 -5.57 24.09 8.69
C ARG A 116 -4.21 24.30 9.38
N TYR A 117 -3.63 23.21 9.85
CA TYR A 117 -2.28 23.14 10.42
C TYR A 117 -1.39 22.18 9.63
N VAL A 118 -0.09 22.32 9.82
CA VAL A 118 0.91 21.38 9.28
C VAL A 118 1.00 20.22 10.27
N PRO A 119 0.76 18.96 9.86
CA PRO A 119 0.91 17.81 10.77
C PRO A 119 2.35 17.69 11.25
N ASP A 120 2.56 17.06 12.40
CA ASP A 120 3.90 16.81 12.96
C ASP A 120 4.69 15.73 12.19
N LYS A 121 3.99 14.99 11.32
CA LYS A 121 4.54 13.92 10.47
C LYS A 121 3.92 13.96 9.08
N TRP A 122 4.70 13.51 8.11
CA TRP A 122 4.24 13.33 6.73
C TRP A 122 3.26 12.17 6.62
N ILE A 123 2.02 12.48 6.28
CA ILE A 123 0.90 11.52 6.19
C ILE A 123 0.20 11.57 4.83
N PHE A 124 0.92 11.88 3.76
CA PHE A 124 0.33 12.04 2.43
C PHE A 124 0.91 11.11 1.37
N ASN A 125 1.87 10.24 1.74
CA ASN A 125 2.48 9.32 0.79
C ASN A 125 1.44 8.30 0.29
N ASP A 126 1.29 8.20 -1.04
CA ASP A 126 0.24 7.41 -1.71
C ASP A 126 0.37 5.89 -1.45
N PHE A 127 1.54 5.46 -0.98
CA PHE A 127 1.85 4.08 -0.61
C PHE A 127 1.74 3.82 0.90
N GLY A 128 1.24 4.81 1.65
CA GLY A 128 0.96 4.74 3.07
C GLY A 128 2.18 4.39 3.93
N HIS A 129 1.93 3.81 5.11
CA HIS A 129 3.01 3.58 6.07
C HIS A 129 3.94 2.42 5.71
N ILE A 130 3.48 1.49 4.88
CA ILE A 130 4.23 0.31 4.46
C ILE A 130 3.71 -0.21 3.11
N SER A 131 4.64 -0.73 2.32
CA SER A 131 4.36 -1.36 1.05
C SER A 131 5.07 -2.70 0.95
N VAL A 132 4.44 -3.64 0.24
CA VAL A 132 5.01 -4.95 -0.07
C VAL A 132 5.17 -5.07 -1.57
N LYS A 133 6.42 -5.24 -2.01
CA LYS A 133 6.79 -5.44 -3.40
C LYS A 133 6.94 -6.91 -3.71
N TYR A 134 6.51 -7.31 -4.89
CA TYR A 134 6.62 -8.68 -5.36
C TYR A 134 7.13 -8.74 -6.80
N PHE A 135 7.71 -9.87 -7.17
CA PHE A 135 8.30 -10.13 -8.48
C PHE A 135 7.86 -11.50 -8.99
N LYS A 136 8.00 -11.72 -10.29
CA LYS A 136 7.72 -13.03 -10.90
C LYS A 136 8.98 -13.89 -10.87
N ASP A 137 8.94 -14.96 -10.08
CA ASP A 137 9.96 -16.01 -10.07
C ASP A 137 9.84 -16.83 -11.37
N SER A 138 10.69 -16.52 -12.32
CA SER A 138 10.64 -17.01 -13.70
C SER A 138 11.34 -18.36 -13.85
N ASN A 139 12.29 -18.70 -12.96
CA ASN A 139 13.02 -19.96 -12.99
C ASN A 139 12.62 -20.94 -11.85
N GLY A 140 11.78 -20.51 -10.91
CA GLY A 140 11.25 -21.34 -9.82
C GLY A 140 12.24 -21.59 -8.68
N ASN A 141 13.29 -20.78 -8.55
CA ASN A 141 14.34 -20.96 -7.55
C ASN A 141 13.99 -20.36 -6.17
N GLY A 142 12.90 -19.60 -6.05
CA GLY A 142 12.46 -19.02 -4.79
C GLY A 142 13.15 -17.71 -4.37
N HIS A 143 14.00 -17.13 -5.23
CA HIS A 143 14.78 -15.94 -4.95
C HIS A 143 14.69 -14.95 -6.10
N GLN A 144 14.92 -13.66 -5.83
CA GLN A 144 14.94 -12.65 -6.88
C GLN A 144 16.30 -12.67 -7.58
N ASP A 145 16.32 -13.09 -8.84
CA ASP A 145 17.52 -13.00 -9.68
C ASP A 145 17.70 -11.62 -10.31
N LYS A 146 18.92 -11.32 -10.80
CA LYS A 146 19.23 -10.03 -11.44
C LYS A 146 18.33 -9.69 -12.63
N ASN A 147 17.75 -10.71 -13.26
CA ASN A 147 16.91 -10.58 -14.45
C ASN A 147 15.41 -10.45 -14.09
N GLU A 148 15.07 -10.60 -12.81
CA GLU A 148 13.70 -10.58 -12.33
C GLU A 148 13.37 -9.22 -11.74
N ILE A 149 12.46 -8.53 -12.41
CA ILE A 149 12.11 -7.15 -12.10
C ILE A 149 10.91 -7.16 -11.15
N GLU A 150 10.99 -6.35 -10.10
CA GLU A 150 9.85 -6.07 -9.23
C GLU A 150 8.69 -5.52 -10.07
N LYS A 151 7.48 -5.98 -9.77
CA LYS A 151 6.28 -5.38 -10.37
C LYS A 151 6.21 -3.91 -9.93
N SER A 152 5.67 -3.07 -10.82
CA SER A 152 5.29 -1.69 -10.47
C SER A 152 4.12 -1.63 -9.49
N ASP A 153 3.43 -2.76 -9.30
CA ASP A 153 2.27 -2.91 -8.43
C ASP A 153 2.71 -3.34 -7.03
N PHE A 154 2.01 -2.85 -6.01
CA PHE A 154 2.33 -3.08 -4.61
C PHE A 154 1.12 -3.62 -3.85
N ILE A 155 1.34 -4.33 -2.75
CA ILE A 155 0.33 -4.42 -1.69
C ILE A 155 0.61 -3.27 -0.72
N HIS A 156 -0.32 -2.33 -0.55
CA HIS A 156 -0.12 -1.15 0.29
C HIS A 156 -1.44 -0.58 0.81
N THR A 157 -1.33 0.44 1.64
CA THR A 157 -2.45 1.25 2.13
C THR A 157 -2.51 2.58 1.38
N THR A 158 -3.65 3.26 1.40
CA THR A 158 -3.77 4.61 0.83
C THR A 158 -3.77 5.67 1.94
N PRO A 159 -3.38 6.93 1.64
CA PRO A 159 -3.44 8.03 2.61
C PRO A 159 -4.81 8.18 3.28
N GLN A 160 -5.88 7.98 2.51
CA GLN A 160 -7.26 8.04 3.01
C GLN A 160 -7.50 6.96 4.06
N ASP A 161 -7.16 5.71 3.77
CA ASP A 161 -7.34 4.58 4.70
C ASP A 161 -6.52 4.75 5.99
N GLU A 162 -5.30 5.30 5.87
CA GLU A 162 -4.43 5.61 7.02
C GLU A 162 -5.06 6.64 7.95
N ILE A 163 -5.61 7.72 7.39
CA ILE A 163 -6.24 8.79 8.14
C ILE A 163 -7.54 8.30 8.79
N GLU A 164 -8.36 7.55 8.06
CA GLU A 164 -9.57 6.94 8.60
C GLU A 164 -9.25 5.97 9.75
N THR A 165 -8.20 5.14 9.60
CA THR A 165 -7.74 4.26 10.69
C THR A 165 -7.32 5.06 11.92
N TYR A 166 -6.56 6.14 11.73
CA TYR A 166 -6.14 7.01 12.81
C TYR A 166 -7.33 7.67 13.52
N ARG A 167 -8.35 8.10 12.75
CA ARG A 167 -9.59 8.66 13.29
C ARG A 167 -10.40 7.63 14.07
N ALA A 168 -10.58 6.42 13.52
CA ALA A 168 -11.32 5.35 14.17
C ALA A 168 -10.72 4.93 15.53
N LYS A 169 -9.37 4.99 15.66
CA LYS A 169 -8.68 4.78 16.95
C LYS A 169 -9.04 5.83 18.01
N ARG A 170 -9.42 7.04 17.60
CA ARG A 170 -9.76 8.17 18.49
C ARG A 170 -11.25 8.40 18.67
N ASN A 171 -12.06 7.95 17.72
CA ASN A 171 -13.51 8.09 17.77
C ASN A 171 -14.16 6.83 17.18
N LYS A 172 -14.84 6.07 18.05
CA LYS A 172 -15.50 4.81 17.68
C LYS A 172 -16.70 4.98 16.73
N ASN A 173 -17.15 6.21 16.51
CA ASN A 173 -18.28 6.53 15.63
C ASN A 173 -17.85 6.81 14.17
N VAL A 174 -16.56 6.68 13.85
CA VAL A 174 -16.06 6.83 12.48
C VAL A 174 -16.50 5.61 11.65
N PRO A 175 -17.08 5.80 10.46
CA PRO A 175 -17.52 4.69 9.59
C PRO A 175 -16.38 3.69 9.32
N GLN A 176 -16.75 2.44 9.01
CA GLN A 176 -15.76 1.45 8.60
C GLN A 176 -15.03 1.90 7.32
N ILE A 177 -13.72 1.66 7.29
CA ILE A 177 -12.84 1.97 6.16
C ILE A 177 -13.31 1.19 4.94
N ASN A 178 -13.67 1.91 3.88
CA ASN A 178 -14.06 1.35 2.59
C ASN A 178 -12.89 1.47 1.61
N LEU A 179 -12.21 0.36 1.37
CA LEU A 179 -11.08 0.33 0.43
C LEU A 179 -11.53 0.74 -0.96
N SER A 180 -10.79 1.67 -1.56
CA SER A 180 -11.04 2.16 -2.90
C SER A 180 -10.31 1.33 -3.96
N GLN A 181 -10.84 1.36 -5.18
CA GLN A 181 -10.22 0.77 -6.35
C GLN A 181 -8.87 1.42 -6.67
N SER A 182 -7.88 0.60 -6.98
CA SER A 182 -6.54 1.05 -7.36
C SER A 182 -6.36 1.16 -8.88
N HIS A 183 -5.18 1.61 -9.31
CA HIS A 183 -4.73 1.54 -10.71
C HIS A 183 -3.95 0.25 -11.04
N GLY A 184 -4.07 -0.79 -10.22
CA GLY A 184 -3.40 -2.08 -10.42
C GLY A 184 -2.74 -2.66 -9.16
N CYS A 185 -2.47 -1.82 -8.17
CA CYS A 185 -2.00 -2.23 -6.84
C CYS A 185 -3.08 -3.00 -6.05
N ILE A 186 -2.69 -3.64 -4.96
CA ILE A 186 -3.60 -4.29 -4.02
C ILE A 186 -3.67 -3.43 -2.76
N HIS A 187 -4.77 -2.69 -2.60
CA HIS A 187 -5.05 -1.91 -1.41
C HIS A 187 -5.56 -2.82 -0.29
N VAL A 188 -5.08 -2.58 0.93
CA VAL A 188 -5.48 -3.30 2.14
C VAL A 188 -5.60 -2.30 3.30
N LYS A 189 -6.31 -2.67 4.36
CA LYS A 189 -6.48 -1.78 5.53
C LYS A 189 -5.15 -1.68 6.31
N PRO A 190 -4.82 -0.54 6.93
CA PRO A 190 -3.58 -0.36 7.68
C PRO A 190 -3.33 -1.38 8.79
N ASN A 191 -4.33 -1.64 9.64
CA ASN A 191 -4.17 -2.66 10.69
C ASN A 191 -4.05 -4.09 10.11
N ASP A 192 -4.63 -4.34 8.92
CA ASP A 192 -4.60 -5.66 8.29
C ASP A 192 -3.23 -5.95 7.69
N ILE A 193 -2.59 -4.97 7.01
CA ILE A 193 -1.23 -5.15 6.49
C ILE A 193 -0.21 -5.34 7.61
N ASP A 194 -0.35 -4.60 8.71
CA ASP A 194 0.44 -4.78 9.93
C ASP A 194 0.29 -6.21 10.48
N ALA A 195 -0.95 -6.68 10.62
CA ALA A 195 -1.23 -8.02 11.11
C ALA A 195 -0.68 -9.10 10.18
N MET A 196 -0.82 -8.94 8.86
CA MET A 196 -0.30 -9.89 7.87
C MET A 196 1.23 -9.96 7.90
N ILE A 197 1.91 -8.83 8.09
CA ILE A 197 3.38 -8.78 8.21
C ILE A 197 3.82 -9.40 9.54
N ALA A 198 3.21 -9.01 10.66
CA ALA A 198 3.56 -9.51 11.99
C ALA A 198 3.36 -11.02 12.13
N LYS A 199 2.32 -11.57 11.49
CA LYS A 199 2.06 -13.03 11.45
C LYS A 199 2.94 -13.77 10.43
N GLY A 200 3.79 -13.06 9.68
CA GLY A 200 4.69 -13.64 8.69
C GLY A 200 4.00 -14.11 7.41
N TYR A 201 2.75 -13.69 7.16
CA TYR A 201 2.02 -14.06 5.94
C TYR A 201 2.63 -13.38 4.70
N LEU A 202 3.09 -12.14 4.86
CA LEU A 202 3.74 -11.35 3.81
C LEU A 202 5.27 -11.34 3.93
N ALA A 203 5.88 -12.35 4.57
CA ALA A 203 7.33 -12.42 4.69
C ALA A 203 8.03 -12.51 3.33
N LYS A 204 9.25 -11.98 3.23
CA LYS A 204 10.09 -12.10 2.03
C LYS A 204 10.26 -13.58 1.63
N GLY A 205 10.07 -13.88 0.34
CA GLY A 205 10.08 -15.23 -0.21
C GLY A 205 8.75 -15.98 -0.09
N ASN A 206 7.76 -15.46 0.64
CA ASN A 206 6.41 -15.99 0.57
C ASN A 206 5.76 -15.66 -0.77
N VAL A 207 4.73 -16.43 -1.08
CA VAL A 207 4.00 -16.34 -2.33
C VAL A 207 2.86 -15.34 -2.21
N VAL A 208 2.69 -14.55 -3.27
CA VAL A 208 1.46 -13.82 -3.58
C VAL A 208 0.87 -14.36 -4.88
N GLN A 209 -0.36 -14.85 -4.83
CA GLN A 209 -1.11 -15.32 -6.00
C GLN A 209 -2.26 -14.36 -6.28
N VAL A 210 -2.26 -13.74 -7.45
CA VAL A 210 -3.42 -13.00 -7.96
C VAL A 210 -4.26 -13.94 -8.81
N HIS A 211 -5.54 -14.03 -8.47
CA HIS A 211 -6.55 -14.87 -9.12
C HIS A 211 -7.34 -14.12 -10.19
N GLY A 212 -8.20 -14.84 -10.92
CA GLY A 212 -9.02 -14.23 -11.97
C GLY A 212 -10.21 -13.44 -11.41
N TYR A 213 -10.58 -12.33 -12.06
CA TYR A 213 -11.77 -11.54 -11.71
C TYR A 213 -13.10 -12.31 -11.83
N ASN A 214 -13.12 -13.43 -12.56
CA ASN A 214 -14.33 -14.22 -12.77
C ASN A 214 -14.58 -15.27 -11.67
N GLU A 215 -13.65 -15.39 -10.71
CA GLU A 215 -13.81 -16.33 -9.60
C GLU A 215 -14.92 -15.87 -8.65
N LYS A 216 -15.92 -16.73 -8.42
CA LYS A 216 -17.11 -16.40 -7.64
C LYS A 216 -17.10 -16.89 -6.20
N LYS A 217 -16.11 -17.71 -5.83
CA LYS A 217 -15.99 -18.27 -4.49
C LYS A 217 -14.52 -18.44 -4.11
N ILE A 218 -14.24 -18.29 -2.83
CA ILE A 218 -12.93 -18.58 -2.25
C ILE A 218 -12.89 -20.08 -1.94
N PRO A 219 -11.99 -20.87 -2.57
CA PRO A 219 -11.84 -22.28 -2.23
C PRO A 219 -11.46 -22.50 -0.77
N GLN A 220 -11.93 -23.58 -0.14
CA GLN A 220 -11.47 -23.94 1.20
C GLN A 220 -10.05 -24.52 1.18
N PHE A 221 -9.66 -25.13 0.05
CA PHE A 221 -8.34 -25.69 -0.18
C PHE A 221 -7.91 -25.48 -1.64
N ILE A 222 -6.60 -25.43 -1.87
CA ILE A 222 -5.99 -25.31 -3.19
C ILE A 222 -4.90 -26.38 -3.32
N ASN A 223 -4.81 -27.03 -4.47
CA ASN A 223 -3.73 -27.95 -4.78
C ASN A 223 -2.60 -27.19 -5.48
N ILE A 224 -1.43 -27.13 -4.85
CA ILE A 224 -0.21 -26.54 -5.41
C ILE A 224 0.77 -27.62 -5.86
N LYS A 225 1.56 -27.32 -6.90
CA LYS A 225 2.56 -28.25 -7.44
C LYS A 225 3.79 -28.37 -6.54
N LYS A 226 4.18 -27.27 -5.89
CA LYS A 226 5.38 -27.16 -5.06
C LYS A 226 5.08 -26.19 -3.93
N ARG A 227 5.38 -26.60 -2.69
CA ARG A 227 5.36 -25.71 -1.53
C ARG A 227 6.64 -24.86 -1.55
N ILE A 228 6.47 -23.54 -1.56
CA ILE A 228 7.58 -22.58 -1.47
C ILE A 228 7.72 -22.08 -0.02
N SER A 229 6.60 -21.77 0.62
CA SER A 229 6.54 -21.21 1.98
C SER A 229 5.49 -21.92 2.83
N LEU A 230 5.43 -21.61 4.13
CA LEU A 230 4.35 -22.09 5.00
C LEU A 230 3.02 -21.40 4.67
N TYR A 231 3.08 -20.13 4.31
CA TYR A 231 1.92 -19.30 4.00
C TYR A 231 1.99 -18.80 2.57
N GLU A 232 0.85 -18.81 1.89
CA GLU A 232 0.65 -18.18 0.59
C GLU A 232 -0.50 -17.18 0.71
N ALA A 233 -0.28 -15.95 0.26
CA ALA A 233 -1.31 -14.91 0.19
C ALA A 233 -1.97 -14.95 -1.19
N HIS A 234 -3.27 -15.19 -1.25
CA HIS A 234 -4.05 -15.32 -2.48
C HIS A 234 -5.05 -14.18 -2.58
N PHE A 235 -4.84 -13.28 -3.54
CA PHE A 235 -5.73 -12.17 -3.81
C PHE A 235 -6.79 -12.57 -4.85
N PHE A 236 -8.06 -12.45 -4.47
CA PHE A 236 -9.23 -12.68 -5.32
C PHE A 236 -9.87 -11.34 -5.68
N PRO A 237 -9.47 -10.70 -6.79
CA PRO A 237 -9.90 -9.33 -7.09
C PRO A 237 -11.41 -9.21 -7.32
N GLY A 238 -12.06 -10.23 -7.89
CA GLY A 238 -13.52 -10.24 -8.08
C GLY A 238 -14.32 -10.39 -6.78
N LEU A 239 -13.67 -10.77 -5.68
CA LEU A 239 -14.29 -10.99 -4.37
C LEU A 239 -13.84 -9.99 -3.32
N LEU A 240 -12.91 -9.09 -3.68
CA LEU A 240 -12.33 -8.07 -2.79
C LEU A 240 -11.70 -8.66 -1.52
N LYS A 241 -10.99 -9.79 -1.65
CA LYS A 241 -10.36 -10.49 -0.51
C LYS A 241 -8.93 -10.89 -0.79
N MET A 242 -8.07 -10.69 0.21
CA MET A 242 -6.78 -11.35 0.35
C MET A 242 -6.94 -12.52 1.31
N VAL A 243 -6.65 -13.74 0.86
CA VAL A 243 -6.88 -14.96 1.62
C VAL A 243 -5.55 -15.63 1.88
N ILE A 244 -5.29 -15.98 3.14
CA ILE A 244 -4.08 -16.67 3.52
C ILE A 244 -4.36 -18.17 3.53
N TYR A 245 -3.57 -18.91 2.76
CA TYR A 245 -3.57 -20.36 2.79
C TYR A 245 -2.32 -20.85 3.52
N LYS A 246 -2.49 -21.92 4.30
CA LYS A 246 -1.42 -22.56 5.06
C LYS A 246 -1.12 -23.93 4.47
N ALA A 247 0.15 -24.19 4.21
CA ALA A 247 0.64 -25.50 3.80
C ALA A 247 0.80 -26.44 5.02
N PRO A 248 0.70 -27.76 4.84
CA PRO A 248 0.95 -28.72 5.91
C PRO A 248 2.38 -28.56 6.43
N VAL A 249 2.52 -28.65 7.75
CA VAL A 249 3.83 -28.79 8.41
C VAL A 249 4.35 -30.18 8.04
N LYS A 250 5.65 -30.28 7.74
CA LYS A 250 6.28 -31.58 7.47
C LYS A 250 6.34 -32.41 8.76
#